data_AF-A0A2V2AVC7-F1
#
_entry.id   AF-A0A2V2AVC7-F1
#
_cell.length_a   1.000
_cell.length_b   1.000
_cell.length_c   1.000
_cell.angle_alpha   90.00
_cell.angle_beta   90.00
_cell.angle_gamma   90.00
#
_symmetry.space_group_name_H-M   'P 1'
#
loop_
_entity.id
_entity.type
_entity.pdbx_description
1 polymer ?
#
loop_
_entity_poly.entity_id
_entity_poly.type
_entity_poly.pdbx_seq_one_letter_code
_entity_poly.pdbx_strand_id
1 'polypeptide(L)'
;MTEARTDEEPADLTSAERRMWDAYRTGSICDLSARAADRDDPHAEHVWGPERSVRARVVARLLLHGPPPVPGRVASLKLRGVRISGRLELSGGTVAPYVELQSCRFDSEIQLSEARFGTLRLVNCAIPRLEAARLHTEGDLHLPRCRVARGIRLTDAQIGTDLLVSQAVVQRDNKGRAIAADGLSVAQDLQGELLETHGEMSLRGAKVGVSMNLRGAHLRNPSGRFALNAPQLTVERTLYLTSIALDYAAYGGTSTPPYGLGPTPVRGRRARYFECVGGLRLDDGRFGDAIDFYGARFTLTDEQEISLRRIQTPEFRFVGERPEYGRVVVSGAKVVKLVDTSTSWPGPGGLSIEGFVYENLAPRGHFPLSRRLEWVAAATPEYSPEPYERLAAVLRASGEDQDAREVLLAKQRRRRATLPAAPKAWGYLQDWTVVYGYRPGRAALWMAVLWAAGALMFSQLDPPAIKADEHPQWSAALYALDLLLPVIDLGQQGQWKLEGGWQWGAAGLVVMGWILATTVAAGASRLLRRG
;
A
#
# COMPACT_ATOMS: atom_id res chain seq x y z
N MET A 1 -24.15 -42.91 -48.69
CA MET A 1 -24.19 -41.85 -49.72
C MET A 1 -25.36 -40.91 -49.42
N THR A 2 -25.14 -39.94 -48.54
CA THR A 2 -25.91 -38.67 -48.44
C THR A 2 -25.01 -37.73 -47.63
N GLU A 3 -24.11 -37.02 -48.31
CA GLU A 3 -23.37 -35.92 -47.71
C GLU A 3 -24.37 -34.85 -47.26
N ALA A 4 -24.29 -34.44 -45.99
CA ALA A 4 -25.15 -33.42 -45.44
C ALA A 4 -24.86 -32.08 -46.14
N ARG A 5 -25.92 -31.42 -46.63
CA ARG A 5 -25.90 -30.06 -47.18
C ARG A 5 -25.50 -29.06 -46.07
N THR A 6 -24.21 -28.87 -45.84
CA THR A 6 -23.67 -27.88 -44.89
C THR A 6 -23.51 -26.48 -45.52
N ASP A 7 -23.78 -26.35 -46.82
CA ASP A 7 -23.48 -25.16 -47.63
C ASP A 7 -24.66 -24.22 -47.86
N GLU A 8 -25.87 -24.55 -47.40
CA GLU A 8 -27.04 -23.71 -47.70
C GLU A 8 -27.25 -22.58 -46.69
N GLU A 9 -27.22 -21.36 -47.24
CA GLU A 9 -27.69 -20.14 -46.59
C GLU A 9 -29.12 -20.38 -46.05
N PRO A 10 -29.38 -20.10 -44.76
CA PRO A 10 -30.71 -20.25 -44.20
C PRO A 10 -31.73 -19.40 -44.98
N ALA A 11 -32.83 -20.02 -45.42
CA ALA A 11 -33.83 -19.34 -46.23
C ALA A 11 -34.52 -18.15 -45.51
N ASP A 12 -34.44 -18.08 -44.18
CA ASP A 12 -35.08 -17.07 -43.34
C ASP A 12 -34.15 -15.91 -42.93
N LEU A 13 -33.00 -15.72 -43.59
CA LEU A 13 -32.10 -14.60 -43.28
C LEU A 13 -32.64 -13.25 -43.75
N THR A 14 -32.63 -12.28 -42.85
CA THR A 14 -32.88 -10.85 -43.13
C THR A 14 -31.76 -10.25 -43.98
N SER A 15 -32.00 -9.12 -44.64
CA SER A 15 -30.98 -8.45 -45.47
C SER A 15 -29.69 -8.12 -44.72
N ALA A 16 -29.79 -7.76 -43.43
CA ALA A 16 -28.64 -7.51 -42.56
C ALA A 16 -27.86 -8.80 -42.29
N GLU A 17 -28.55 -9.91 -42.03
CA GLU A 17 -27.93 -11.20 -41.76
C GLU A 17 -27.27 -11.80 -42.99
N ARG A 18 -27.83 -11.62 -44.19
CA ARG A 18 -27.18 -12.06 -45.45
C ARG A 18 -25.85 -11.33 -45.69
N ARG A 19 -25.84 -10.01 -45.49
CA ARG A 19 -24.61 -9.21 -45.56
C ARG A 19 -23.56 -9.68 -44.56
N MET A 20 -23.98 -10.02 -43.33
CA MET A 20 -23.10 -10.60 -42.33
C MET A 20 -22.56 -11.97 -42.76
N TRP A 21 -23.40 -12.83 -43.34
CA TRP A 21 -23.02 -14.15 -43.82
C TRP A 21 -21.94 -14.08 -44.92
N ASP A 22 -22.12 -13.20 -45.90
CA ASP A 22 -21.14 -12.97 -46.97
C ASP A 22 -19.85 -12.34 -46.46
N ALA A 23 -19.96 -11.37 -45.54
CA ALA A 23 -18.80 -10.75 -44.90
C ALA A 23 -17.97 -11.77 -44.11
N TYR A 24 -18.63 -12.68 -43.39
CA TYR A 24 -17.98 -13.76 -42.64
C TYR A 24 -17.13 -14.66 -43.55
N ARG A 25 -17.69 -15.09 -44.69
CA ARG A 25 -16.98 -15.97 -45.65
C ARG A 25 -15.80 -15.29 -46.35
N THR A 26 -15.87 -13.98 -46.52
CA THR A 26 -14.79 -13.17 -47.14
C THR A 26 -13.77 -12.65 -46.13
N GLY A 27 -14.08 -12.72 -44.82
CA GLY A 27 -13.29 -12.17 -43.73
C GLY A 27 -13.28 -10.64 -43.67
N SER A 28 -14.26 -10.01 -44.33
CA SER A 28 -14.42 -8.55 -44.41
C SER A 28 -15.30 -8.03 -43.27
N ILE A 29 -15.29 -6.70 -43.05
CA ILE A 29 -16.10 -6.07 -41.99
C ILE A 29 -17.53 -5.89 -42.50
N CYS A 30 -18.51 -6.46 -41.79
CA CYS A 30 -19.92 -6.16 -41.98
C CYS A 30 -20.27 -4.87 -41.23
N ASP A 31 -20.36 -3.78 -41.98
CA ASP A 31 -20.70 -2.46 -41.47
C ASP A 31 -22.16 -2.10 -41.77
N LEU A 32 -22.97 -1.97 -40.72
CA LEU A 32 -24.37 -1.56 -40.80
C LEU A 32 -24.62 -0.16 -40.23
N SER A 33 -23.55 0.62 -40.00
CA SER A 33 -23.64 1.99 -39.48
C SER A 33 -24.30 3.00 -40.44
N ALA A 34 -24.84 4.09 -39.88
CA ALA A 34 -25.41 5.25 -40.58
C ALA A 34 -24.35 6.12 -41.24
N ARG A 35 -23.08 5.96 -40.82
CA ARG A 35 -21.97 6.88 -41.05
C ARG A 35 -22.26 8.28 -40.49
N ALA A 36 -23.00 8.35 -39.38
CA ALA A 36 -23.32 9.57 -38.65
C ALA A 36 -23.13 9.33 -37.15
N ALA A 37 -22.24 10.09 -36.52
CA ALA A 37 -21.73 9.80 -35.18
C ALA A 37 -22.79 9.79 -34.07
N ASP A 38 -23.82 10.64 -34.21
CA ASP A 38 -24.97 10.73 -33.29
C ASP A 38 -25.93 9.54 -33.43
N ARG A 39 -26.11 9.03 -34.66
CA ARG A 39 -27.00 7.90 -34.97
C ARG A 39 -26.33 6.53 -34.75
N ASP A 40 -25.01 6.50 -34.69
CA ASP A 40 -24.20 5.30 -34.56
C ASP A 40 -23.68 5.06 -33.13
N ASP A 41 -24.07 5.89 -32.17
CA ASP A 41 -23.74 5.67 -30.76
C ASP A 41 -24.53 4.46 -30.21
N PRO A 42 -23.85 3.33 -29.88
CA PRO A 42 -24.53 2.14 -29.34
C PRO A 42 -25.12 2.36 -27.95
N HIS A 43 -24.73 3.44 -27.28
CA HIS A 43 -25.13 3.76 -25.92
C HIS A 43 -26.28 4.77 -25.85
N ALA A 44 -26.69 5.33 -26.99
CA ALA A 44 -27.82 6.24 -27.05
C ALA A 44 -29.14 5.52 -26.74
N GLU A 45 -30.11 6.26 -26.20
CA GLU A 45 -31.44 5.72 -25.90
C GLU A 45 -32.22 5.31 -27.16
N HIS A 46 -31.88 5.90 -28.31
CA HIS A 46 -32.51 5.57 -29.59
C HIS A 46 -32.30 4.10 -29.97
N VAL A 47 -33.39 3.44 -30.34
CA VAL A 47 -33.41 2.03 -30.74
C VAL A 47 -33.09 1.90 -32.22
N TRP A 48 -32.05 1.15 -32.57
CA TRP A 48 -31.70 0.87 -33.96
C TRP A 48 -32.75 -0.02 -34.65
N GLY A 49 -33.05 0.30 -35.90
CA GLY A 49 -34.08 -0.36 -36.70
C GLY A 49 -33.68 -1.76 -37.22
N PRO A 50 -34.61 -2.44 -37.90
CA PRO A 50 -34.41 -3.80 -38.41
C PRO A 50 -33.26 -3.89 -39.44
N GLU A 51 -32.96 -2.80 -40.14
CA GLU A 51 -31.88 -2.71 -41.13
C GLU A 51 -30.48 -2.92 -40.56
N ARG A 52 -30.32 -2.79 -39.23
CA ARG A 52 -29.05 -3.04 -38.50
C ARG A 52 -29.15 -4.19 -37.52
N SER A 53 -30.28 -4.89 -37.52
CA SER A 53 -30.59 -5.91 -36.53
C SER A 53 -30.26 -7.30 -37.06
N VAL A 54 -29.49 -8.04 -36.27
CA VAL A 54 -29.08 -9.41 -36.53
C VAL A 54 -29.50 -10.26 -35.33
N ARG A 55 -30.09 -11.44 -35.58
CA ARG A 55 -30.49 -12.34 -34.50
C ARG A 55 -29.26 -13.01 -33.89
N ALA A 56 -29.16 -13.01 -32.56
CA ALA A 56 -28.06 -13.64 -31.82
C ALA A 56 -27.87 -15.12 -32.15
N ARG A 57 -28.97 -15.85 -32.45
CA ARG A 57 -28.91 -17.26 -32.89
C ARG A 57 -28.16 -17.45 -34.21
N VAL A 58 -28.24 -16.48 -35.12
CA VAL A 58 -27.54 -16.52 -36.42
C VAL A 58 -26.06 -16.23 -36.20
N VAL A 59 -25.74 -15.27 -35.33
CA VAL A 59 -24.35 -15.02 -34.89
C VAL A 59 -23.75 -16.26 -34.25
N ALA A 60 -24.46 -16.90 -33.31
CA ALA A 60 -24.01 -18.13 -32.67
C ALA A 60 -23.76 -19.26 -33.68
N ARG A 61 -24.67 -19.42 -34.66
CA ARG A 61 -24.51 -20.39 -35.74
C ARG A 61 -23.26 -20.12 -36.57
N LEU A 62 -22.98 -18.87 -36.94
CA LEU A 62 -21.76 -18.52 -37.69
C LEU A 62 -20.49 -18.83 -36.90
N LEU A 63 -20.50 -18.60 -35.59
CA LEU A 63 -19.32 -18.80 -34.74
C LEU A 63 -19.04 -20.27 -34.42
N LEU A 64 -20.08 -21.10 -34.28
CA LEU A 64 -19.94 -22.53 -33.92
C LEU A 64 -19.95 -23.45 -35.14
N HIS A 65 -20.76 -23.14 -36.15
CA HIS A 65 -20.98 -23.96 -37.35
C HIS A 65 -21.13 -23.07 -38.59
N GLY A 66 -20.18 -22.14 -38.78
CA GLY A 66 -20.17 -21.23 -39.92
C GLY A 66 -19.86 -21.91 -41.24
N PRO A 67 -20.27 -21.32 -42.38
CA PRO A 67 -19.94 -21.81 -43.72
C PRO A 67 -18.42 -21.74 -43.99
N PRO A 68 -17.90 -22.53 -44.93
CA PRO A 68 -16.50 -22.44 -45.32
C PRO A 68 -16.18 -21.07 -45.95
N PRO A 69 -14.95 -20.55 -45.74
CA PRO A 69 -14.53 -19.30 -46.35
C PRO A 69 -14.45 -19.43 -47.88
N VAL A 70 -14.50 -18.28 -48.56
CA VAL A 70 -14.20 -18.22 -50.00
C VAL A 70 -12.74 -18.66 -50.21
N PRO A 71 -12.42 -19.44 -51.26
CA PRO A 71 -11.04 -19.84 -51.55
C PRO A 71 -10.07 -18.64 -51.53
N GLY A 72 -8.96 -18.78 -50.80
CA GLY A 72 -7.98 -17.70 -50.60
C GLY A 72 -8.34 -16.66 -49.53
N ARG A 73 -9.44 -16.86 -48.79
CA ARG A 73 -9.84 -16.03 -47.64
C ARG A 73 -9.88 -16.84 -46.35
N VAL A 74 -9.91 -16.13 -45.22
CA VAL A 74 -10.07 -16.71 -43.88
C VAL A 74 -11.40 -16.24 -43.32
N ALA A 75 -12.18 -17.18 -42.77
CA ALA A 75 -13.46 -16.87 -42.14
C ALA A 75 -13.21 -16.05 -40.87
N SER A 76 -13.90 -14.91 -40.73
CA SER A 76 -13.85 -14.11 -39.50
C SER A 76 -15.13 -13.33 -39.31
N LEU A 77 -15.58 -13.17 -38.07
CA LEU A 77 -16.76 -12.38 -37.75
C LEU A 77 -16.32 -10.98 -37.31
N LYS A 78 -16.46 -10.01 -38.21
CA LYS A 78 -16.17 -8.60 -37.95
C LYS A 78 -17.44 -7.78 -38.14
N LEU A 79 -18.03 -7.29 -37.06
CA LEU A 79 -19.27 -6.50 -37.10
C LEU A 79 -19.01 -5.07 -36.64
N ARG A 80 -19.64 -4.10 -37.32
CA ARG A 80 -19.63 -2.69 -36.92
C ARG A 80 -21.02 -2.08 -36.97
N GLY A 81 -21.43 -1.41 -35.88
CA GLY A 81 -22.71 -0.71 -35.82
C GLY A 81 -23.92 -1.63 -35.89
N VAL A 82 -23.79 -2.86 -35.37
CA VAL A 82 -24.83 -3.90 -35.45
C VAL A 82 -25.58 -4.02 -34.14
N ARG A 83 -26.91 -4.11 -34.21
CA ARG A 83 -27.78 -4.49 -33.10
C ARG A 83 -27.95 -6.01 -33.10
N ILE A 84 -27.57 -6.66 -32.00
CA ILE A 84 -27.70 -8.11 -31.83
C ILE A 84 -28.92 -8.38 -30.95
N SER A 85 -29.97 -8.92 -31.55
CA SER A 85 -31.25 -9.19 -30.89
C SER A 85 -31.31 -10.60 -30.31
N GLY A 86 -31.67 -10.72 -29.04
CA GLY A 86 -31.72 -11.99 -28.31
C GLY A 86 -30.43 -12.33 -27.56
N ARG A 87 -30.45 -13.43 -26.80
CA ARG A 87 -29.31 -13.91 -26.00
C ARG A 87 -28.27 -14.58 -26.89
N LEU A 88 -27.02 -14.13 -26.82
CA LEU A 88 -25.91 -14.76 -27.54
C LEU A 88 -25.35 -15.90 -26.68
N GLU A 89 -25.68 -17.13 -27.06
CA GLU A 89 -25.28 -18.34 -26.34
C GLU A 89 -24.13 -19.03 -27.07
N LEU A 90 -22.96 -19.07 -26.45
CA LEU A 90 -21.75 -19.73 -26.94
C LEU A 90 -21.11 -20.61 -25.83
N SER A 91 -21.84 -20.87 -24.74
CA SER A 91 -21.30 -21.61 -23.60
C SER A 91 -20.86 -23.03 -23.99
N GLY A 92 -19.70 -23.45 -23.51
CA GLY A 92 -19.07 -24.75 -23.83
C GLY A 92 -18.59 -24.89 -25.28
N GLY A 93 -18.77 -23.87 -26.12
CA GLY A 93 -18.38 -23.88 -27.52
C GLY A 93 -16.92 -23.50 -27.76
N THR A 94 -16.34 -24.01 -28.85
CA THR A 94 -15.02 -23.59 -29.35
C THR A 94 -15.22 -22.72 -30.58
N VAL A 95 -14.85 -21.45 -30.48
CA VAL A 95 -14.92 -20.47 -31.56
C VAL A 95 -13.53 -20.31 -32.17
N ALA A 96 -13.33 -21.00 -33.30
CA ALA A 96 -12.10 -20.93 -34.09
C ALA A 96 -11.93 -19.63 -34.90
N PRO A 97 -12.99 -19.04 -35.49
CA PRO A 97 -12.86 -17.79 -36.25
C PRO A 97 -12.49 -16.61 -35.36
N TYR A 98 -11.75 -15.65 -35.93
CA TYR A 98 -11.49 -14.37 -35.25
C TYR A 98 -12.80 -13.56 -35.09
N VAL A 99 -13.02 -13.02 -33.88
CA VAL A 99 -14.24 -12.28 -33.53
C VAL A 99 -13.92 -10.85 -33.12
N GLU A 100 -14.48 -9.89 -33.85
CA GLU A 100 -14.37 -8.47 -33.56
C GLU A 100 -15.72 -7.77 -33.73
N LEU A 101 -16.22 -7.20 -32.65
CA LEU A 101 -17.46 -6.45 -32.60
C LEU A 101 -17.13 -5.01 -32.19
N GLN A 102 -17.40 -4.06 -33.07
CA GLN A 102 -17.10 -2.65 -32.87
C GLN A 102 -18.38 -1.82 -32.86
N SER A 103 -18.57 -1.04 -31.79
CA SER A 103 -19.75 -0.18 -31.63
C SER A 103 -21.05 -0.97 -31.87
N CYS A 104 -21.15 -2.17 -31.29
CA CYS A 104 -22.34 -3.01 -31.40
C CYS A 104 -23.21 -2.86 -30.14
N ARG A 105 -24.53 -3.07 -30.29
CA ARG A 105 -25.49 -3.04 -29.20
C ARG A 105 -26.13 -4.41 -29.03
N PHE A 106 -26.12 -4.93 -27.80
CA PHE A 106 -26.77 -6.19 -27.47
C PHE A 106 -28.08 -5.92 -26.74
N ASP A 107 -29.17 -6.58 -27.17
CA ASP A 107 -30.47 -6.46 -26.49
C ASP A 107 -30.53 -7.31 -25.22
N SER A 108 -29.82 -8.45 -25.21
CA SER A 108 -29.77 -9.40 -24.10
C SER A 108 -28.34 -9.74 -23.68
N GLU A 109 -28.19 -10.58 -22.67
CA GLU A 109 -26.89 -11.00 -22.14
C GLU A 109 -26.07 -11.84 -23.14
N ILE A 110 -24.74 -11.77 -22.99
CA ILE A 110 -23.76 -12.57 -23.72
C ILE A 110 -23.27 -13.67 -22.79
N GLN A 111 -23.37 -14.92 -23.23
CA GLN A 111 -23.11 -16.12 -22.45
C GLN A 111 -21.99 -16.92 -23.10
N LEU A 112 -20.82 -16.85 -22.49
CA LEU A 112 -19.54 -17.42 -22.93
C LEU A 112 -18.97 -18.37 -21.86
N SER A 113 -19.83 -18.94 -21.02
CA SER A 113 -19.37 -19.79 -19.91
C SER A 113 -18.68 -21.03 -20.48
N GLU A 114 -17.46 -21.33 -20.05
CA GLU A 114 -16.65 -22.46 -20.54
C GLU A 114 -16.36 -22.42 -22.06
N ALA A 115 -16.53 -21.26 -22.70
CA ALA A 115 -16.22 -21.11 -24.11
C ALA A 115 -14.71 -21.00 -24.34
N ARG A 116 -14.26 -21.38 -25.55
CA ARG A 116 -12.87 -21.24 -26.01
C ARG A 116 -12.79 -20.31 -27.20
N PHE A 117 -11.91 -19.32 -27.17
CA PHE A 117 -11.68 -18.38 -28.26
C PHE A 117 -10.19 -18.27 -28.58
N GLY A 118 -9.87 -18.00 -29.84
CA GLY A 118 -8.53 -17.47 -30.19
C GLY A 118 -8.36 -16.07 -29.59
N THR A 119 -9.10 -15.08 -30.08
CA THR A 119 -9.13 -13.71 -29.56
C THR A 119 -10.55 -13.18 -29.65
N LEU A 120 -11.03 -12.52 -28.58
CA LEU A 120 -12.35 -11.91 -28.53
C LEU A 120 -12.21 -10.41 -28.34
N ARG A 121 -12.68 -9.64 -29.31
CA ARG A 121 -12.65 -8.17 -29.25
C ARG A 121 -14.04 -7.58 -29.30
N LEU A 122 -14.44 -6.93 -28.21
CA LEU A 122 -15.61 -6.08 -28.10
C LEU A 122 -15.13 -4.66 -27.82
N VAL A 123 -15.30 -3.76 -28.79
CA VAL A 123 -14.80 -2.39 -28.69
C VAL A 123 -15.98 -1.43 -28.72
N ASN A 124 -16.11 -0.57 -27.71
CA ASN A 124 -17.18 0.41 -27.63
C ASN A 124 -18.60 -0.21 -27.71
N CYS A 125 -18.79 -1.43 -27.18
CA CYS A 125 -20.08 -2.11 -27.25
C CYS A 125 -20.98 -1.78 -26.04
N ALA A 126 -22.30 -1.73 -26.27
CA ALA A 126 -23.31 -1.65 -25.21
C ALA A 126 -23.79 -3.08 -24.87
N ILE A 127 -23.43 -3.56 -23.68
CA ILE A 127 -23.62 -4.95 -23.27
C ILE A 127 -24.52 -4.99 -22.03
N PRO A 128 -25.69 -5.64 -22.06
CA PRO A 128 -26.53 -5.76 -20.88
C PRO A 128 -25.86 -6.53 -19.74
N ARG A 129 -25.18 -7.63 -20.07
CA ARG A 129 -24.44 -8.48 -19.12
C ARG A 129 -23.47 -9.38 -19.88
N LEU A 130 -22.27 -9.58 -19.33
CA LEU A 130 -21.27 -10.50 -19.88
C LEU A 130 -21.00 -11.61 -18.86
N GLU A 131 -21.43 -12.83 -19.17
CA GLU A 131 -21.12 -14.04 -18.41
C GLU A 131 -20.05 -14.83 -19.15
N ALA A 132 -18.85 -14.87 -18.61
CA ALA A 132 -17.67 -15.51 -19.18
C ALA A 132 -16.90 -16.29 -18.10
N ALA A 133 -17.65 -16.97 -17.22
CA ALA A 133 -17.06 -17.85 -16.22
C ALA A 133 -16.33 -19.01 -16.91
N ARG A 134 -15.09 -19.31 -16.48
CA ARG A 134 -14.22 -20.33 -17.09
C ARG A 134 -13.98 -20.14 -18.59
N LEU A 135 -14.11 -18.91 -19.10
CA LEU A 135 -13.73 -18.57 -20.47
C LEU A 135 -12.23 -18.83 -20.65
N HIS A 136 -11.85 -19.44 -21.76
CA HIS A 136 -10.46 -19.59 -22.15
C HIS A 136 -10.19 -18.85 -23.46
N THR A 137 -9.23 -17.93 -23.45
CA THR A 137 -8.75 -17.28 -24.67
C THR A 137 -7.28 -17.64 -24.91
N GLU A 138 -6.91 -18.04 -26.12
CA GLU A 138 -5.49 -18.28 -26.46
C GLU A 138 -4.71 -16.96 -26.58
N GLY A 139 -5.37 -15.93 -27.10
CA GLY A 139 -4.90 -14.55 -27.16
C GLY A 139 -5.73 -13.64 -26.27
N ASP A 140 -5.99 -12.43 -26.77
CA ASP A 140 -6.49 -11.34 -25.93
C ASP A 140 -8.00 -11.39 -25.70
N LEU A 141 -8.43 -10.82 -24.57
CA LEU A 141 -9.81 -10.41 -24.34
C LEU A 141 -9.89 -8.89 -24.27
N HIS A 142 -10.43 -8.27 -25.32
CA HIS A 142 -10.60 -6.82 -25.40
C HIS A 142 -12.05 -6.44 -25.13
N LEU A 143 -12.24 -5.58 -24.14
CA LEU A 143 -13.49 -4.91 -23.79
C LEU A 143 -13.36 -3.38 -23.69
N PRO A 144 -12.46 -2.69 -24.44
CA PRO A 144 -12.22 -1.27 -24.22
C PRO A 144 -13.43 -0.42 -24.60
N ARG A 145 -13.69 0.62 -23.80
CA ARG A 145 -14.82 1.56 -23.98
C ARG A 145 -16.21 0.90 -23.95
N CYS A 146 -16.32 -0.36 -23.55
CA CYS A 146 -17.61 -1.03 -23.43
C CYS A 146 -18.38 -0.49 -22.22
N ARG A 147 -19.71 -0.41 -22.35
CA ARG A 147 -20.62 -0.10 -21.23
C ARG A 147 -21.40 -1.36 -20.88
N VAL A 148 -21.22 -1.85 -19.66
CA VAL A 148 -21.84 -3.09 -19.19
C VAL A 148 -22.84 -2.78 -18.08
N ALA A 149 -24.11 -3.09 -18.31
CA ALA A 149 -25.21 -2.64 -17.44
C ALA A 149 -25.44 -3.50 -16.19
N ARG A 150 -25.09 -4.80 -16.22
CA ARG A 150 -25.32 -5.75 -15.10
C ARG A 150 -24.09 -6.60 -14.80
N GLY A 151 -22.94 -5.95 -14.75
CA GLY A 151 -21.66 -6.55 -14.39
C GLY A 151 -21.06 -7.50 -15.42
N ILE A 152 -19.79 -7.82 -15.18
CA ILE A 152 -18.98 -8.78 -15.95
C ILE A 152 -18.58 -9.92 -15.01
N ARG A 153 -18.77 -11.16 -15.44
CA ARG A 153 -18.30 -12.34 -14.71
C ARG A 153 -17.20 -13.05 -15.51
N LEU A 154 -16.02 -13.13 -14.92
CA LEU A 154 -14.80 -13.77 -15.44
C LEU A 154 -14.21 -14.75 -14.41
N THR A 155 -15.07 -15.31 -13.53
CA THR A 155 -14.66 -16.27 -12.50
C THR A 155 -13.94 -17.45 -13.14
N ASP A 156 -12.73 -17.77 -12.65
CA ASP A 156 -11.87 -18.84 -13.15
C ASP A 156 -11.55 -18.77 -14.66
N ALA A 157 -11.67 -17.58 -15.28
CA ALA A 157 -11.30 -17.39 -16.67
C ALA A 157 -9.77 -17.42 -16.86
N GLN A 158 -9.33 -17.85 -18.04
CA GLN A 158 -7.93 -17.95 -18.44
C GLN A 158 -7.72 -17.14 -19.71
N ILE A 159 -6.92 -16.09 -19.63
CA ILE A 159 -6.60 -15.20 -20.73
C ILE A 159 -5.14 -15.43 -21.13
N GLY A 160 -4.93 -15.92 -22.34
CA GLY A 160 -3.62 -16.38 -22.84
C GLY A 160 -2.62 -15.29 -23.13
N THR A 161 -3.09 -14.04 -23.29
CA THR A 161 -2.24 -12.84 -23.40
C THR A 161 -2.79 -11.73 -22.51
N ASP A 162 -3.36 -10.65 -23.05
CA ASP A 162 -3.79 -9.47 -22.30
C ASP A 162 -5.30 -9.42 -22.05
N LEU A 163 -5.69 -8.89 -20.88
CA LEU A 163 -7.07 -8.49 -20.58
C LEU A 163 -7.18 -6.97 -20.64
N LEU A 164 -7.89 -6.44 -21.63
CA LEU A 164 -8.05 -4.99 -21.82
C LEU A 164 -9.48 -4.55 -21.51
N VAL A 165 -9.65 -3.85 -20.39
CA VAL A 165 -10.91 -3.24 -19.95
C VAL A 165 -10.80 -1.71 -19.84
N SER A 166 -9.80 -1.12 -20.50
CA SER A 166 -9.56 0.33 -20.47
C SER A 166 -10.76 1.14 -20.94
N GLN A 167 -11.07 2.22 -20.23
CA GLN A 167 -12.20 3.13 -20.46
C GLN A 167 -13.58 2.44 -20.45
N ALA A 168 -13.69 1.19 -19.98
CA ALA A 168 -14.98 0.54 -19.82
C ALA A 168 -15.75 1.15 -18.65
N VAL A 169 -17.08 1.13 -18.72
CA VAL A 169 -17.97 1.52 -17.62
C VAL A 169 -18.79 0.31 -17.24
N VAL A 170 -18.63 -0.18 -16.02
CA VAL A 170 -19.26 -1.42 -15.56
C VAL A 170 -20.15 -1.13 -14.36
N GLN A 171 -21.45 -1.32 -14.53
CA GLN A 171 -22.45 -1.20 -13.47
C GLN A 171 -22.57 -2.49 -12.65
N ARG A 172 -23.08 -2.38 -11.42
CA ARG A 172 -23.22 -3.51 -10.50
C ARG A 172 -24.26 -4.51 -10.97
N ASP A 173 -23.99 -5.78 -10.72
CA ASP A 173 -24.97 -6.85 -10.76
C ASP A 173 -25.92 -6.81 -9.54
N ASN A 174 -26.88 -7.73 -9.50
CA ASN A 174 -27.83 -7.85 -8.39
C ASN A 174 -27.16 -8.25 -7.05
N LYS A 175 -25.89 -8.65 -7.07
CA LYS A 175 -25.09 -9.00 -5.89
C LYS A 175 -24.13 -7.86 -5.50
N GLY A 176 -24.25 -6.69 -6.13
CA GLY A 176 -23.42 -5.52 -5.84
C GLY A 176 -22.02 -5.57 -6.45
N ARG A 177 -21.73 -6.50 -7.37
CA ARG A 177 -20.41 -6.64 -8.01
C ARG A 177 -20.43 -6.08 -9.42
N ALA A 178 -19.45 -5.25 -9.74
CA ALA A 178 -19.24 -4.76 -11.10
C ALA A 178 -18.47 -5.80 -11.93
N ILE A 179 -17.33 -6.28 -11.42
CA ILE A 179 -16.50 -7.29 -12.07
C ILE A 179 -16.24 -8.42 -11.08
N ALA A 180 -16.69 -9.63 -11.40
CA ALA A 180 -16.42 -10.83 -10.61
C ALA A 180 -15.40 -11.71 -11.34
N ALA A 181 -14.12 -11.58 -10.97
CA ALA A 181 -12.98 -12.22 -11.61
C ALA A 181 -12.13 -13.01 -10.59
N ASP A 182 -12.81 -13.65 -9.64
CA ASP A 182 -12.17 -14.57 -8.68
C ASP A 182 -11.54 -15.74 -9.43
N GLY A 183 -10.29 -16.08 -9.10
CA GLY A 183 -9.53 -17.13 -9.78
C GLY A 183 -9.06 -16.82 -11.20
N LEU A 184 -9.25 -15.57 -11.69
CA LEU A 184 -8.80 -15.14 -13.02
C LEU A 184 -7.29 -15.34 -13.19
N SER A 185 -6.87 -15.91 -14.33
CA SER A 185 -5.48 -15.97 -14.73
C SER A 185 -5.28 -15.20 -16.04
N VAL A 186 -4.42 -14.19 -16.03
CA VAL A 186 -3.99 -13.44 -17.22
C VAL A 186 -2.51 -13.70 -17.43
N ALA A 187 -2.14 -14.20 -18.60
CA ALA A 187 -0.75 -14.58 -18.87
C ALA A 187 0.18 -13.38 -18.99
N GLN A 188 -0.32 -12.23 -19.45
CA GLN A 188 0.45 -10.99 -19.61
C GLN A 188 -0.15 -9.87 -18.75
N ASP A 189 -0.61 -8.76 -19.36
CA ASP A 189 -1.05 -7.57 -18.65
C ASP A 189 -2.57 -7.51 -18.46
N LEU A 190 -3.00 -7.00 -17.30
CA LEU A 190 -4.38 -6.56 -17.07
C LEU A 190 -4.41 -5.03 -17.17
N GLN A 191 -5.01 -4.53 -18.26
CA GLN A 191 -5.09 -3.11 -18.57
C GLN A 191 -6.51 -2.57 -18.32
N GLY A 192 -6.66 -1.71 -17.33
CA GLY A 192 -7.90 -1.03 -16.96
C GLY A 192 -7.69 0.46 -16.75
N GLU A 193 -6.95 1.11 -17.66
CA GLU A 193 -6.74 2.55 -17.60
C GLU A 193 -8.08 3.28 -17.79
N LEU A 194 -8.35 4.28 -16.95
CA LEU A 194 -9.59 5.05 -16.97
C LEU A 194 -10.86 4.18 -16.83
N LEU A 195 -10.74 2.96 -16.29
CA LEU A 195 -11.87 2.07 -16.01
C LEU A 195 -12.80 2.70 -14.96
N GLU A 196 -14.11 2.60 -15.17
CA GLU A 196 -15.11 3.03 -14.20
C GLU A 196 -15.94 1.83 -13.75
N THR A 197 -15.93 1.53 -12.46
CA THR A 197 -16.76 0.47 -11.88
C THR A 197 -17.71 1.04 -10.83
N HIS A 198 -18.96 0.60 -10.89
CA HIS A 198 -19.96 0.87 -9.87
C HIS A 198 -20.34 -0.46 -9.22
N GLY A 199 -19.85 -0.72 -8.01
CA GLY A 199 -19.92 -1.99 -7.32
C GLY A 199 -18.54 -2.57 -7.04
N GLU A 200 -18.51 -3.70 -6.36
CA GLU A 200 -17.25 -4.40 -6.03
C GLU A 200 -16.58 -4.98 -7.27
N MET A 201 -15.29 -4.73 -7.43
CA MET A 201 -14.39 -5.45 -8.33
C MET A 201 -13.65 -6.52 -7.52
N SER A 202 -14.03 -7.78 -7.73
CA SER A 202 -13.48 -8.94 -7.03
C SER A 202 -12.45 -9.66 -7.90
N LEU A 203 -11.25 -9.84 -7.37
CA LEU A 203 -10.08 -10.48 -7.99
C LEU A 203 -9.42 -11.45 -6.99
N ARG A 204 -10.23 -12.17 -6.22
CA ARG A 204 -9.71 -13.08 -5.19
C ARG A 204 -8.88 -14.19 -5.83
N GLY A 205 -7.63 -14.32 -5.40
CA GLY A 205 -6.71 -15.34 -5.92
C GLY A 205 -6.36 -15.18 -7.40
N ALA A 206 -6.62 -14.01 -7.99
CA ALA A 206 -6.29 -13.76 -9.39
C ALA A 206 -4.77 -13.69 -9.60
N LYS A 207 -4.31 -14.04 -10.80
CA LYS A 207 -2.91 -14.05 -11.20
C LYS A 207 -2.73 -13.24 -12.47
N VAL A 208 -1.78 -12.32 -12.47
CA VAL A 208 -1.41 -11.49 -13.62
C VAL A 208 0.07 -11.71 -13.90
N GLY A 209 0.38 -12.27 -15.06
CA GLY A 209 1.73 -12.73 -15.42
C GLY A 209 2.73 -11.61 -15.73
N VAL A 210 2.28 -10.37 -15.90
CA VAL A 210 3.15 -9.20 -16.06
C VAL A 210 2.70 -8.10 -15.10
N SER A 211 1.95 -7.09 -15.55
CA SER A 211 1.56 -5.93 -14.73
C SER A 211 0.04 -5.74 -14.71
N MET A 212 -0.44 -5.14 -13.63
CA MET A 212 -1.83 -4.72 -13.51
C MET A 212 -1.90 -3.20 -13.48
N ASN A 213 -2.59 -2.60 -14.45
CA ASN A 213 -2.65 -1.17 -14.63
C ASN A 213 -4.07 -0.63 -14.48
N LEU A 214 -4.32 0.15 -13.43
CA LEU A 214 -5.60 0.84 -13.17
C LEU A 214 -5.39 2.36 -13.12
N ARG A 215 -4.49 2.89 -13.95
CA ARG A 215 -4.20 4.33 -13.99
C ARG A 215 -5.45 5.16 -14.30
N GLY A 216 -5.73 6.14 -13.45
CA GLY A 216 -6.90 7.02 -13.60
C GLY A 216 -8.26 6.31 -13.51
N ALA A 217 -8.30 5.07 -13.01
CA ALA A 217 -9.54 4.32 -12.83
C ALA A 217 -10.35 4.86 -11.64
N HIS A 218 -11.67 4.76 -11.72
CA HIS A 218 -12.61 5.13 -10.66
C HIS A 218 -13.37 3.88 -10.21
N LEU A 219 -13.06 3.37 -9.03
CA LEU A 219 -13.74 2.22 -8.44
C LEU A 219 -14.70 2.72 -7.37
N ARG A 220 -16.00 2.50 -7.56
CA ARG A 220 -17.05 3.08 -6.70
C ARG A 220 -17.94 2.02 -6.10
N ASN A 221 -17.81 1.78 -4.80
CA ASN A 221 -18.73 0.95 -4.02
C ASN A 221 -19.00 1.58 -2.64
N PRO A 222 -19.63 2.77 -2.57
CA PRO A 222 -19.79 3.50 -1.31
C PRO A 222 -20.62 2.76 -0.27
N SER A 223 -21.61 1.97 -0.70
CA SER A 223 -22.50 1.19 0.18
C SER A 223 -21.92 -0.18 0.55
N GLY A 224 -20.92 -0.66 -0.18
CA GLY A 224 -20.32 -1.97 0.06
C GLY A 224 -19.09 -1.89 0.94
N ARG A 225 -18.56 -3.03 1.36
CA ARG A 225 -17.34 -3.07 2.18
C ARG A 225 -16.09 -2.74 1.38
N PHE A 226 -16.00 -3.23 0.14
CA PHE A 226 -14.83 -3.06 -0.71
C PHE A 226 -15.23 -2.61 -2.11
N ALA A 227 -14.57 -1.58 -2.65
CA ALA A 227 -14.60 -1.27 -4.08
C ALA A 227 -13.65 -2.20 -4.86
N LEU A 228 -12.49 -2.52 -4.29
CA LEU A 228 -11.54 -3.51 -4.81
C LEU A 228 -11.28 -4.59 -3.77
N ASN A 229 -11.62 -5.84 -4.10
CA ASN A 229 -11.46 -6.99 -3.24
C ASN A 229 -10.55 -8.04 -3.92
N ALA A 230 -9.26 -7.98 -3.64
CA ALA A 230 -8.25 -8.80 -4.31
C ALA A 230 -7.27 -9.46 -3.31
N PRO A 231 -7.77 -10.22 -2.31
CA PRO A 231 -6.89 -10.99 -1.45
C PRO A 231 -6.22 -12.12 -2.25
N GLN A 232 -4.97 -12.42 -1.92
CA GLN A 232 -4.11 -13.38 -2.62
C GLN A 232 -3.90 -13.07 -4.11
N LEU A 233 -3.99 -11.79 -4.49
CA LEU A 233 -3.63 -11.34 -5.83
C LEU A 233 -2.13 -11.48 -6.05
N THR A 234 -1.74 -12.16 -7.13
CA THR A 234 -0.35 -12.23 -7.58
C THR A 234 -0.18 -11.41 -8.86
N VAL A 235 0.76 -10.48 -8.84
CA VAL A 235 1.19 -9.73 -10.02
C VAL A 235 2.70 -9.92 -10.15
N GLU A 236 3.17 -10.50 -11.25
CA GLU A 236 4.59 -10.83 -11.42
C GLU A 236 5.48 -9.57 -11.43
N ARG A 237 4.95 -8.42 -11.84
CA ARG A 237 5.66 -7.14 -11.83
C ARG A 237 4.98 -6.12 -10.93
N THR A 238 4.37 -5.10 -11.52
CA THR A 238 3.89 -3.92 -10.79
C THR A 238 2.37 -3.81 -10.82
N LEU A 239 1.78 -3.47 -9.67
CA LEU A 239 0.41 -2.98 -9.56
C LEU A 239 0.42 -1.44 -9.60
N TYR A 240 -0.18 -0.85 -10.64
CA TYR A 240 -0.31 0.60 -10.79
C TYR A 240 -1.73 1.07 -10.44
N LEU A 241 -1.87 1.74 -9.29
CA LEU A 241 -3.07 2.49 -8.90
C LEU A 241 -2.73 3.99 -8.87
N THR A 242 -2.40 4.57 -10.02
CA THR A 242 -1.82 5.92 -10.09
C THR A 242 -2.63 6.89 -10.95
N SER A 243 -2.32 8.19 -10.88
CA SER A 243 -2.88 9.19 -11.79
C SER A 243 -2.36 9.04 -13.22
N ILE A 244 -3.16 9.44 -14.20
CA ILE A 244 -2.78 9.54 -15.62
C ILE A 244 -2.90 10.98 -16.13
N ALA A 245 -1.94 11.42 -16.94
CA ALA A 245 -2.01 12.71 -17.63
C ALA A 245 -2.93 12.63 -18.85
N LEU A 246 -3.97 13.46 -18.92
CA LEU A 246 -5.01 13.36 -19.96
C LEU A 246 -4.58 13.95 -21.32
N ASP A 247 -3.62 14.90 -21.34
CA ASP A 247 -3.12 15.48 -22.60
C ASP A 247 -2.23 14.53 -23.43
N TYR A 248 -1.90 13.33 -22.91
CA TYR A 248 -1.05 12.36 -23.61
C TYR A 248 -1.85 11.32 -24.42
N ALA A 249 -3.16 11.16 -24.15
CA ALA A 249 -3.96 10.09 -24.73
C ALA A 249 -4.52 10.39 -26.15
N ALA A 250 -4.20 11.55 -26.73
CA ALA A 250 -4.73 11.98 -28.02
C ALA A 250 -3.91 11.54 -29.25
N TYR A 251 -2.72 10.97 -29.09
CA TYR A 251 -1.92 10.47 -30.21
C TYR A 251 -1.28 9.11 -29.88
N GLY A 252 -1.45 8.14 -30.79
CA GLY A 252 -0.98 6.77 -30.64
C GLY A 252 0.52 6.67 -30.36
N GLY A 253 0.88 5.76 -29.46
CA GLY A 253 2.27 5.47 -29.14
C GLY A 253 2.38 4.22 -28.28
N THR A 254 2.58 3.08 -28.93
CA THR A 254 3.11 1.84 -28.35
C THR A 254 4.56 2.08 -27.89
N SER A 255 4.75 2.50 -26.64
CA SER A 255 6.01 2.23 -25.92
C SER A 255 5.85 2.44 -24.41
N THR A 256 5.90 1.33 -23.68
CA THR A 256 6.21 1.34 -22.25
C THR A 256 7.72 1.53 -22.12
N PRO A 257 8.24 2.54 -21.40
CA PRO A 257 9.68 2.69 -21.20
C PRO A 257 10.24 1.47 -20.44
N PRO A 258 11.43 0.95 -20.82
CA PRO A 258 12.01 -0.27 -20.23
C PRO A 258 12.42 -0.12 -18.75
N TYR A 259 12.48 1.11 -18.23
CA TYR A 259 12.74 1.39 -16.82
C TYR A 259 11.63 2.31 -16.29
N GLY A 260 10.82 1.79 -15.37
CA GLY A 260 9.68 2.52 -14.82
C GLY A 260 10.12 3.81 -14.12
N LEU A 261 9.77 4.96 -14.73
CA LEU A 261 9.49 6.25 -14.13
C LEU A 261 8.91 7.19 -15.23
N GLY A 262 7.62 7.56 -15.09
CA GLY A 262 6.95 8.66 -15.81
C GLY A 262 5.86 8.24 -16.82
N PRO A 263 4.73 8.97 -16.93
CA PRO A 263 4.59 10.37 -16.54
C PRO A 263 3.75 10.51 -15.27
N THR A 264 4.40 10.88 -14.17
CA THR A 264 3.76 11.82 -13.24
C THR A 264 3.29 13.00 -14.08
N PRO A 265 2.00 13.39 -14.04
CA PRO A 265 1.51 14.50 -14.86
C PRO A 265 2.37 15.73 -14.60
N VAL A 266 2.96 16.28 -15.67
CA VAL A 266 3.73 17.53 -15.59
C VAL A 266 2.81 18.62 -15.07
N ARG A 267 3.31 19.42 -14.12
CA ARG A 267 2.57 20.51 -13.46
C ARG A 267 1.92 21.40 -14.52
N GLY A 268 0.58 21.53 -14.47
CA GLY A 268 -0.21 22.31 -15.42
C GLY A 268 -1.07 21.49 -16.40
N ARG A 269 -0.83 20.19 -16.57
CA ARG A 269 -1.72 19.31 -17.38
C ARG A 269 -2.90 18.81 -16.57
N ARG A 270 -4.07 18.64 -17.21
CA ARG A 270 -5.22 17.95 -16.61
C ARG A 270 -4.84 16.50 -16.35
N ALA A 271 -4.92 16.09 -15.09
CA ALA A 271 -4.68 14.71 -14.68
C ALA A 271 -6.00 14.09 -14.20
N ARG A 272 -6.20 12.81 -14.52
CA ARG A 272 -7.24 12.01 -13.85
C ARG A 272 -6.56 11.13 -12.82
N TYR A 273 -6.99 11.26 -11.58
CA TYR A 273 -6.47 10.47 -10.46
C TYR A 273 -7.10 9.09 -10.45
N PHE A 274 -6.39 8.11 -9.91
CA PHE A 274 -7.05 6.89 -9.45
C PHE A 274 -7.90 7.23 -8.23
N GLU A 275 -9.19 6.91 -8.27
CA GLU A 275 -10.15 7.17 -7.19
C GLU A 275 -10.80 5.85 -6.75
N CYS A 276 -10.68 5.53 -5.46
CA CYS A 276 -11.34 4.38 -4.85
C CYS A 276 -12.30 4.87 -3.77
N VAL A 277 -13.61 4.76 -4.05
CA VAL A 277 -14.69 5.07 -3.11
C VAL A 277 -15.21 3.76 -2.54
N GLY A 278 -14.91 3.48 -1.27
CA GLY A 278 -15.08 2.17 -0.66
C GLY A 278 -13.74 1.54 -0.26
N GLY A 279 -13.79 0.49 0.56
CA GLY A 279 -12.58 -0.20 1.02
C GLY A 279 -11.75 -0.84 -0.10
N LEU A 280 -10.46 -1.06 0.16
CA LEU A 280 -9.55 -1.74 -0.76
C LEU A 280 -8.86 -2.87 -0.01
N ARG A 281 -8.83 -4.08 -0.59
CA ARG A 281 -8.19 -5.25 0.02
C ARG A 281 -7.21 -5.91 -0.93
N LEU A 282 -5.96 -6.03 -0.51
CA LEU A 282 -4.87 -6.74 -1.20
C LEU A 282 -4.14 -7.73 -0.27
N ASP A 283 -4.81 -8.19 0.79
CA ASP A 283 -4.22 -9.09 1.78
C ASP A 283 -3.57 -10.33 1.15
N ASP A 284 -2.43 -10.76 1.68
CA ASP A 284 -1.67 -11.92 1.21
C ASP A 284 -1.24 -11.84 -0.27
N GLY A 285 -1.28 -10.64 -0.86
CA GLY A 285 -0.86 -10.40 -2.24
C GLY A 285 0.66 -10.44 -2.42
N ARG A 286 1.09 -10.81 -3.63
CA ARG A 286 2.50 -10.88 -4.04
C ARG A 286 2.73 -10.04 -5.27
N PHE A 287 3.72 -9.15 -5.21
CA PHE A 287 4.02 -8.21 -6.28
C PHE A 287 5.52 -8.24 -6.55
N GLY A 288 5.93 -8.70 -7.74
CA GLY A 288 7.34 -8.98 -8.00
C GLY A 288 8.22 -7.74 -8.14
N ASP A 289 7.68 -6.58 -8.55
CA ASP A 289 8.41 -5.32 -8.64
C ASP A 289 7.93 -4.31 -7.59
N ALA A 290 6.68 -3.86 -7.70
CA ALA A 290 6.17 -2.77 -6.88
C ALA A 290 4.64 -2.73 -6.73
N ILE A 291 4.18 -2.04 -5.68
CA ILE A 291 2.82 -1.53 -5.55
C ILE A 291 2.89 0.01 -5.55
N ASP A 292 2.20 0.64 -6.51
CA ASP A 292 2.31 2.09 -6.72
C ASP A 292 0.96 2.80 -6.55
N PHE A 293 0.82 3.59 -5.48
CA PHE A 293 -0.36 4.40 -5.17
C PHE A 293 -0.12 5.90 -5.42
N TYR A 294 0.80 6.24 -6.33
CA TYR A 294 1.11 7.62 -6.65
C TYR A 294 -0.13 8.43 -7.12
N GLY A 295 -0.50 9.45 -6.35
CA GLY A 295 -1.66 10.30 -6.64
C GLY A 295 -3.00 9.58 -6.48
N ALA A 296 -3.03 8.42 -5.83
CA ALA A 296 -4.28 7.73 -5.51
C ALA A 296 -5.11 8.53 -4.50
N ARG A 297 -6.43 8.53 -4.70
CA ARG A 297 -7.42 9.09 -3.78
C ARG A 297 -8.30 7.99 -3.22
N PHE A 298 -8.43 7.96 -1.90
CA PHE A 298 -9.24 6.99 -1.19
C PHE A 298 -10.30 7.72 -0.38
N THR A 299 -11.57 7.47 -0.72
CA THR A 299 -12.72 7.97 0.04
C THR A 299 -13.36 6.78 0.74
N LEU A 300 -13.18 6.71 2.06
CA LEU A 300 -13.62 5.61 2.90
C LEU A 300 -14.69 6.09 3.88
N THR A 301 -15.52 5.17 4.38
CA THR A 301 -16.29 5.36 5.61
C THR A 301 -15.48 4.87 6.82
N ASP A 302 -15.91 5.17 8.05
CA ASP A 302 -15.19 4.77 9.27
C ASP A 302 -15.00 3.25 9.44
N GLU A 303 -15.93 2.45 8.93
CA GLU A 303 -15.87 0.98 8.96
C GLU A 303 -15.01 0.37 7.83
N GLN A 304 -14.67 1.16 6.81
CA GLN A 304 -13.92 0.69 5.64
C GLN A 304 -12.42 0.84 5.87
N GLU A 305 -11.65 -0.01 5.19
CA GLU A 305 -10.19 -0.02 5.31
C GLU A 305 -9.50 -0.27 3.97
N ILE A 306 -8.27 0.26 3.87
CA ILE A 306 -7.25 -0.12 2.91
C ILE A 306 -6.39 -1.18 3.59
N SER A 307 -6.67 -2.44 3.28
CA SER A 307 -6.01 -3.60 3.88
C SER A 307 -4.94 -4.16 2.94
N LEU A 308 -3.69 -4.11 3.40
CA LEU A 308 -2.47 -4.59 2.77
C LEU A 308 -1.80 -5.60 3.69
N ARG A 309 -2.57 -6.47 4.36
CA ARG A 309 -2.01 -7.38 5.37
C ARG A 309 -1.14 -8.43 4.71
N ARG A 310 0.05 -8.69 5.26
CA ARG A 310 0.97 -9.75 4.80
C ARG A 310 1.31 -9.71 3.30
N ILE A 311 1.25 -8.53 2.68
CA ILE A 311 1.72 -8.37 1.30
C ILE A 311 3.23 -8.59 1.23
N GLN A 312 3.71 -9.01 0.07
CA GLN A 312 5.14 -9.14 -0.24
C GLN A 312 5.45 -8.36 -1.50
N THR A 313 6.32 -7.36 -1.41
CA THR A 313 6.76 -6.59 -2.57
C THR A 313 8.13 -5.96 -2.37
N PRO A 314 8.99 -5.87 -3.39
CA PRO A 314 10.24 -5.13 -3.26
C PRO A 314 10.03 -3.64 -3.00
N GLU A 315 9.09 -2.99 -3.68
CA GLU A 315 8.87 -1.56 -3.49
C GLU A 315 7.39 -1.22 -3.24
N PHE A 316 7.11 -0.54 -2.12
CA PHE A 316 5.79 0.00 -1.83
C PHE A 316 5.82 1.52 -1.88
N ARG A 317 5.09 2.11 -2.83
CA ARG A 317 4.97 3.57 -2.99
C ARG A 317 3.61 4.06 -2.49
N PHE A 318 3.60 4.62 -1.29
CA PHE A 318 2.41 5.22 -0.68
C PHE A 318 2.46 6.75 -0.75
N VAL A 319 2.29 7.27 -1.97
CA VAL A 319 2.38 8.71 -2.29
C VAL A 319 1.05 9.21 -2.84
N GLY A 320 -0.01 8.98 -2.06
CA GLY A 320 -1.39 9.37 -2.39
C GLY A 320 -1.87 10.58 -1.58
N GLU A 321 -3.13 10.92 -1.78
CA GLU A 321 -3.84 11.85 -0.91
C GLU A 321 -4.16 11.19 0.43
N ARG A 322 -4.11 11.96 1.52
CA ARG A 322 -4.41 11.45 2.85
C ARG A 322 -5.85 10.96 2.91
N PRO A 323 -6.13 9.70 3.30
CA PRO A 323 -7.49 9.31 3.63
C PRO A 323 -7.95 10.05 4.89
N GLU A 324 -9.08 10.74 4.80
CA GLU A 324 -9.68 11.49 5.92
C GLU A 324 -10.35 10.56 6.94
N TYR A 325 -10.99 9.49 6.45
CA TYR A 325 -11.75 8.52 7.22
C TYR A 325 -11.26 7.10 6.95
N GLY A 326 -11.75 6.14 7.74
CA GLY A 326 -11.38 4.73 7.62
C GLY A 326 -9.96 4.43 8.12
N ARG A 327 -9.47 3.22 7.82
CA ARG A 327 -8.17 2.75 8.31
C ARG A 327 -7.26 2.27 7.19
N VAL A 328 -5.96 2.42 7.40
CA VAL A 328 -4.91 1.81 6.58
C VAL A 328 -4.24 0.72 7.42
N VAL A 329 -4.26 -0.51 6.93
CA VAL A 329 -3.72 -1.68 7.63
C VAL A 329 -2.62 -2.31 6.80
N VAL A 330 -1.37 -2.23 7.26
CA VAL A 330 -0.19 -2.85 6.62
C VAL A 330 0.42 -3.94 7.51
N SER A 331 -0.40 -4.53 8.39
CA SER A 331 0.09 -5.49 9.37
C SER A 331 0.69 -6.74 8.72
N GLY A 332 1.89 -7.13 9.15
CA GLY A 332 2.63 -8.29 8.64
C GLY A 332 3.18 -8.12 7.22
N ALA A 333 3.03 -6.95 6.59
CA ALA A 333 3.55 -6.70 5.26
C ALA A 333 5.09 -6.72 5.26
N LYS A 334 5.67 -7.23 4.17
CA LYS A 334 7.12 -7.29 3.95
C LYS A 334 7.48 -6.51 2.70
N VAL A 335 8.23 -5.45 2.90
CA VAL A 335 8.63 -4.52 1.84
C VAL A 335 10.15 -4.35 1.88
N VAL A 336 10.83 -4.30 0.73
CA VAL A 336 12.27 -3.96 0.75
C VAL A 336 12.44 -2.45 0.86
N LYS A 337 11.81 -1.68 -0.02
CA LYS A 337 11.88 -0.22 -0.08
C LYS A 337 10.50 0.42 0.10
N LEU A 338 10.37 1.26 1.13
CA LEU A 338 9.18 2.07 1.36
C LEU A 338 9.41 3.50 0.86
N VAL A 339 8.59 3.91 -0.12
CA VAL A 339 8.55 5.28 -0.64
C VAL A 339 7.25 5.93 -0.18
N ASP A 340 7.35 6.94 0.66
CA ASP A 340 6.19 7.61 1.22
C ASP A 340 6.39 9.11 1.39
N THR A 341 5.31 9.82 1.71
CA THR A 341 5.34 11.25 2.03
C THR A 341 4.65 11.46 3.37
N SER A 342 5.15 12.41 4.16
CA SER A 342 4.64 12.71 5.51
C SER A 342 3.16 13.08 5.54
N THR A 343 2.61 13.58 4.43
CA THR A 343 1.20 13.95 4.28
C THR A 343 0.30 12.81 3.79
N SER A 344 0.84 11.70 3.27
CA SER A 344 0.01 10.64 2.66
C SER A 344 -0.73 9.77 3.69
N TRP A 345 -0.16 9.63 4.88
CA TRP A 345 -0.65 8.69 5.89
C TRP A 345 -1.84 9.25 6.69
N PRO A 346 -2.78 8.39 7.14
CA PRO A 346 -3.89 8.81 7.98
C PRO A 346 -3.42 9.32 9.36
N GLY A 347 -4.36 9.93 10.09
CA GLY A 347 -4.11 10.45 11.44
C GLY A 347 -4.05 9.36 12.53
N PRO A 348 -3.89 9.77 13.80
CA PRO A 348 -3.92 8.87 14.96
C PRO A 348 -5.11 7.92 14.96
N GLY A 349 -4.88 6.63 15.18
CA GLY A 349 -5.92 5.59 15.21
C GLY A 349 -6.36 5.06 13.83
N GLY A 350 -6.00 5.75 12.75
CA GLY A 350 -6.31 5.35 11.37
C GLY A 350 -5.27 4.42 10.72
N LEU A 351 -4.22 4.03 11.45
CA LEU A 351 -3.10 3.25 10.90
C LEU A 351 -2.77 2.04 11.78
N SER A 352 -2.53 0.89 11.16
CA SER A 352 -2.03 -0.32 11.84
C SER A 352 -0.79 -0.86 11.11
N ILE A 353 0.34 -0.94 11.83
CA ILE A 353 1.66 -1.36 11.31
C ILE A 353 2.26 -2.55 12.05
N GLU A 354 1.46 -3.31 12.81
CA GLU A 354 1.94 -4.48 13.57
C GLU A 354 2.62 -5.51 12.67
N GLY A 355 3.86 -5.93 12.96
CA GLY A 355 4.58 -6.87 12.11
C GLY A 355 5.00 -6.31 10.74
N PHE A 356 4.90 -5.00 10.50
CA PHE A 356 5.31 -4.38 9.25
C PHE A 356 6.84 -4.30 9.15
N VAL A 357 7.41 -5.00 8.16
CA VAL A 357 8.85 -5.06 7.94
C VAL A 357 9.19 -4.27 6.67
N TYR A 358 10.14 -3.35 6.81
CA TYR A 358 10.78 -2.62 5.73
C TYR A 358 12.28 -2.50 5.95
N GLU A 359 13.07 -2.52 4.87
CA GLU A 359 14.54 -2.48 4.93
C GLU A 359 15.11 -1.09 4.61
N ASN A 360 14.51 -0.39 3.65
CA ASN A 360 14.95 0.93 3.19
C ASN A 360 13.82 1.95 3.21
N LEU A 361 14.13 3.17 3.67
CA LEU A 361 13.24 4.32 3.61
C LEU A 361 13.72 5.26 2.50
N ALA A 362 12.81 5.65 1.61
CA ALA A 362 13.09 6.61 0.55
C ALA A 362 11.94 7.65 0.48
N PRO A 363 11.81 8.52 1.50
CA PRO A 363 10.73 9.48 1.56
C PRO A 363 10.78 10.43 0.36
N ARG A 364 9.61 10.72 -0.22
CA ARG A 364 9.48 11.78 -1.23
C ARG A 364 9.21 13.11 -0.55
N GLY A 365 10.17 14.03 -0.68
CA GLY A 365 10.14 15.34 -0.07
C GLY A 365 10.69 15.34 1.35
N HIS A 366 10.44 16.44 2.08
CA HIS A 366 10.95 16.58 3.44
C HIS A 366 10.10 15.76 4.43
N PHE A 367 10.70 14.73 5.03
CA PHE A 367 10.07 13.90 6.07
C PHE A 367 10.98 13.89 7.31
N PRO A 368 10.82 14.87 8.22
CA PRO A 368 11.66 14.95 9.42
C PRO A 368 11.35 13.82 10.41
N LEU A 369 12.34 13.44 11.21
CA LEU A 369 12.24 12.36 12.18
C LEU A 369 11.09 12.55 13.19
N SER A 370 10.84 13.78 13.62
CA SER A 370 9.73 14.12 14.54
C SER A 370 8.38 13.68 13.98
N ARG A 371 8.10 13.98 12.71
CA ARG A 371 6.89 13.52 12.01
C ARG A 371 6.86 12.01 11.85
N ARG A 372 8.01 11.36 11.66
CA ARG A 372 8.10 9.90 11.55
C ARG A 372 7.77 9.22 12.89
N LEU A 373 8.21 9.82 13.99
CA LEU A 373 7.85 9.38 15.34
C LEU A 373 6.36 9.59 15.65
N GLU A 374 5.77 10.71 15.20
CA GLU A 374 4.31 10.92 15.25
C GLU A 374 3.57 9.83 14.46
N TRP A 375 4.05 9.48 13.27
CA TRP A 375 3.49 8.39 12.45
C TRP A 375 3.54 7.03 13.15
N VAL A 376 4.70 6.64 13.71
CA VAL A 376 4.80 5.39 14.51
C VAL A 376 3.88 5.46 15.72
N ALA A 377 3.77 6.63 16.36
CA ALA A 377 2.95 6.79 17.54
C ALA A 377 1.44 6.68 17.26
N ALA A 378 1.01 7.30 16.16
CA ALA A 378 -0.34 7.24 15.62
C ALA A 378 -0.77 5.82 15.24
N ALA A 379 0.19 5.00 14.79
CA ALA A 379 -0.02 3.62 14.36
C ALA A 379 -0.05 2.59 15.50
N THR A 380 0.31 3.00 16.72
CA THR A 380 0.39 2.14 17.91
C THR A 380 -0.43 2.77 19.03
N PRO A 381 -1.77 2.62 19.04
CA PRO A 381 -2.61 3.15 20.11
C PRO A 381 -2.19 2.59 21.47
N GLU A 382 -1.93 1.28 21.51
CA GLU A 382 -1.27 0.58 22.61
C GLU A 382 0.24 0.54 22.38
N TYR A 383 1.03 0.65 23.44
CA TYR A 383 2.49 0.65 23.33
C TYR A 383 2.99 -0.69 22.80
N SER A 384 3.55 -0.68 21.59
CA SER A 384 4.32 -1.79 21.02
C SER A 384 5.77 -1.35 20.77
N PRO A 385 6.78 -2.11 21.24
CA PRO A 385 8.18 -1.77 21.06
C PRO A 385 8.68 -2.03 19.62
N GLU A 386 8.05 -2.95 18.90
CA GLU A 386 8.55 -3.49 17.61
C GLU A 386 8.68 -2.42 16.52
N PRO A 387 7.67 -1.56 16.25
CA PRO A 387 7.79 -0.53 15.20
C PRO A 387 8.93 0.47 15.43
N TYR A 388 9.22 0.80 16.70
CA TYR A 388 10.33 1.69 17.05
C TYR A 388 11.69 1.04 16.82
N GLU A 389 11.84 -0.25 17.19
CA GLU A 389 13.07 -0.98 16.93
C GLU A 389 13.34 -1.13 15.44
N ARG A 390 12.29 -1.40 14.65
CA ARG A 390 12.40 -1.49 13.19
C ARG A 390 12.86 -0.18 12.59
N LEU A 391 12.22 0.94 12.93
CA LEU A 391 12.61 2.26 12.44
C LEU A 391 14.07 2.58 12.80
N ALA A 392 14.47 2.34 14.05
CA ALA A 392 15.85 2.57 14.48
C ALA A 392 16.86 1.68 13.75
N ALA A 393 16.53 0.42 13.47
CA ALA A 393 17.40 -0.48 12.71
C ALA A 393 17.60 0.00 11.26
N VAL A 394 16.54 0.47 10.61
CA VAL A 394 16.60 0.99 9.23
C VAL A 394 17.43 2.28 9.17
N LEU A 395 17.23 3.20 10.11
CA LEU A 395 18.02 4.44 10.18
C LEU A 395 19.50 4.18 10.41
N ARG A 396 19.87 3.19 11.25
CA ARG A 396 21.29 2.79 11.38
C ARG A 396 21.83 2.20 10.10
N ALA A 397 21.05 1.34 9.43
CA ALA A 397 21.47 0.72 8.16
C ALA A 397 21.70 1.77 7.06
N SER A 398 20.96 2.89 7.09
CA SER A 398 21.18 4.03 6.18
C SER A 398 22.30 5.01 6.62
N GLY A 399 22.94 4.77 7.76
CA GLY A 399 24.03 5.62 8.30
C GLY A 399 23.58 6.77 9.20
N GLU A 400 22.29 6.86 9.53
CA GLU A 400 21.70 7.91 10.37
C GLU A 400 21.67 7.49 11.86
N ASP A 401 22.86 7.30 12.44
CA ASP A 401 23.01 6.76 13.81
C ASP A 401 22.44 7.68 14.91
N GLN A 402 22.46 9.00 14.71
CA GLN A 402 21.90 9.96 15.69
C GLN A 402 20.38 9.82 15.75
N ASP A 403 19.72 9.84 14.60
CA ASP A 403 18.27 9.69 14.47
C ASP A 403 17.81 8.34 15.02
N ALA A 404 18.56 7.27 14.76
CA ALA A 404 18.27 5.95 15.34
C ALA A 404 18.32 5.94 16.88
N ARG A 405 19.22 6.71 17.51
CA ARG A 405 19.26 6.86 18.97
C ARG A 405 18.08 7.65 19.47
N GLU A 406 17.69 8.73 18.79
CA GLU A 406 16.50 9.51 19.13
C GLU A 406 15.23 8.66 19.09
N VAL A 407 15.09 7.76 18.11
CA VAL A 407 13.97 6.81 18.04
C VAL A 407 13.94 5.87 19.25
N LEU A 408 15.09 5.33 19.66
CA LEU A 408 15.15 4.48 20.85
C LEU A 408 14.86 5.25 22.15
N LEU A 409 15.23 6.52 22.23
CA LEU A 409 14.86 7.39 23.35
C LEU A 409 13.35 7.64 23.37
N ALA A 410 12.74 7.89 22.21
CA ALA A 410 11.28 8.03 22.08
C ALA A 410 10.54 6.75 22.53
N LYS A 411 11.04 5.57 22.14
CA LYS A 411 10.55 4.28 22.62
C LYS A 411 10.58 4.18 24.15
N GLN A 412 11.70 4.55 24.78
CA GLN A 412 11.81 4.55 26.25
C GLN A 412 10.87 5.55 26.93
N ARG A 413 10.69 6.75 26.36
CA ARG A 413 9.75 7.76 26.88
C ARG A 413 8.32 7.22 26.88
N ARG A 414 7.91 6.51 25.82
CA ARG A 414 6.56 5.93 25.74
C ARG A 414 6.36 4.75 26.68
N ARG A 415 7.36 3.89 26.84
CA ARG A 415 7.35 2.85 27.89
C ARG A 415 7.22 3.45 29.29
N ARG A 416 7.88 4.58 29.55
CA ARG A 416 7.72 5.29 30.83
C ARG A 416 6.32 5.85 31.00
N ALA A 417 5.69 6.37 29.94
CA ALA A 417 4.33 6.87 30.01
C ALA A 417 3.31 5.80 30.44
N THR A 418 3.54 4.54 30.11
CA THR A 418 2.68 3.40 30.50
C THR A 418 2.94 2.84 31.90
N LEU A 419 3.97 3.30 32.62
CA LEU A 419 4.24 2.84 34.00
C LEU A 419 3.36 3.56 35.05
N PRO A 420 3.02 2.89 36.18
CA PRO A 420 2.34 3.51 37.32
C PRO A 420 3.11 4.70 37.90
N ALA A 421 2.42 5.60 38.62
CA ALA A 421 3.01 6.85 39.12
C ALA A 421 4.23 6.65 40.05
N ALA A 422 4.25 5.58 40.86
CA ALA A 422 5.32 5.31 41.82
C ALA A 422 6.71 5.05 41.16
N PRO A 423 6.86 4.15 40.18
CA PRO A 423 8.12 3.99 39.45
C PRO A 423 8.48 5.19 38.55
N LYS A 424 7.52 6.03 38.14
CA LYS A 424 7.82 7.31 37.46
C LYS A 424 8.53 8.30 38.39
N ALA A 425 8.04 8.46 39.62
CA ALA A 425 8.66 9.34 40.62
C ALA A 425 10.05 8.82 41.02
N TRP A 426 10.19 7.50 41.22
CA TRP A 426 11.49 6.87 41.47
C TRP A 426 12.45 7.06 40.28
N GLY A 427 11.97 6.93 39.04
CA GLY A 427 12.75 7.17 37.83
C GLY A 427 13.16 8.64 37.63
N TYR A 428 12.35 9.61 38.05
CA TYR A 428 12.74 11.03 38.07
C TYR A 428 13.76 11.31 39.16
N LEU A 429 13.61 10.72 40.35
CA LEU A 429 14.59 10.81 41.44
C LEU A 429 15.93 10.19 41.01
N GLN A 430 15.87 9.07 40.28
CA GLN A 430 17.01 8.39 39.69
C GLN A 430 17.61 9.21 38.54
N ASP A 431 16.84 9.82 37.63
CA ASP A 431 17.40 10.71 36.60
C ASP A 431 18.02 11.99 37.23
N TRP A 432 17.52 12.44 38.39
CA TRP A 432 18.13 13.55 39.13
C TRP A 432 19.44 13.18 39.82
N THR A 433 19.59 11.92 40.26
CA THR A 433 20.76 11.42 41.01
C THR A 433 21.73 10.58 40.16
N VAL A 434 21.28 10.09 39.01
CA VAL A 434 21.87 9.01 38.18
C VAL A 434 21.70 9.37 36.70
N VAL A 435 22.02 10.60 36.27
CA VAL A 435 22.38 10.83 34.85
C VAL A 435 23.74 10.15 34.60
N TYR A 436 23.65 8.84 34.39
CA TYR A 436 24.73 7.95 34.05
C TYR A 436 25.11 8.15 32.58
N GLY A 437 26.39 8.38 32.35
CA GLY A 437 27.06 7.70 31.24
C GLY A 437 27.76 8.55 30.18
N TYR A 438 27.80 9.89 30.26
CA TYR A 438 28.48 10.64 29.19
C TYR A 438 29.48 11.73 29.58
N ARG A 439 29.66 12.12 30.84
CA ARG A 439 30.76 13.03 31.24
C ARG A 439 31.20 12.78 32.69
N PRO A 440 32.34 12.12 32.96
CA PRO A 440 32.87 11.95 34.32
C PRO A 440 33.07 13.27 35.09
N GLY A 441 33.17 14.41 34.37
CA GLY A 441 33.33 15.73 34.98
C GLY A 441 32.17 16.21 35.88
N ARG A 442 30.96 15.67 35.76
CA ARG A 442 29.83 16.09 36.62
C ARG A 442 29.86 15.48 38.02
N ALA A 443 30.39 14.27 38.18
CA ALA A 443 30.60 13.68 39.51
C ALA A 443 31.71 14.44 40.26
N ALA A 444 32.78 14.84 39.57
CA ALA A 444 33.81 15.72 40.12
C ALA A 444 33.24 17.10 40.52
N LEU A 445 32.31 17.67 39.74
CA LEU A 445 31.63 18.91 40.09
C LEU A 445 30.81 18.77 41.39
N TRP A 446 30.01 17.70 41.53
CA TRP A 446 29.24 17.47 42.76
C TRP A 446 30.13 17.18 43.97
N MET A 447 31.24 16.48 43.76
CA MET A 447 32.27 16.27 44.77
C MET A 447 32.86 17.61 45.25
N ALA A 448 33.15 18.53 44.31
CA ALA A 448 33.63 19.88 44.62
C ALA A 448 32.57 20.74 45.33
N VAL A 449 31.29 20.63 44.94
CA VAL A 449 30.18 21.35 45.60
C VAL A 449 29.96 20.85 47.02
N LEU A 450 29.92 19.54 47.25
CA LEU A 450 29.78 18.96 48.58
C LEU A 450 31.01 19.25 49.44
N TRP A 451 32.21 19.25 48.86
CA TRP A 451 33.43 19.67 49.54
C TRP A 451 33.36 21.13 49.98
N ALA A 452 32.97 22.05 49.09
CA ALA A 452 32.84 23.46 49.42
C ALA A 452 31.74 23.71 50.47
N ALA A 453 30.60 23.02 50.36
CA ALA A 453 29.51 23.10 51.33
C ALA A 453 29.94 22.54 52.69
N GLY A 454 30.63 21.39 52.72
CA GLY A 454 31.18 20.82 53.95
C GLY A 454 32.24 21.72 54.59
N ALA A 455 33.13 22.31 53.79
CA ALA A 455 34.15 23.24 54.26
C ALA A 455 33.53 24.51 54.88
N LEU A 456 32.47 25.06 54.27
CA LEU A 456 31.70 26.19 54.80
C LEU A 456 30.87 25.84 56.04
N MET A 457 30.36 24.62 56.10
CA MET A 457 29.64 24.12 57.26
C MET A 457 30.63 24.03 58.43
N PHE A 458 31.72 23.28 58.27
CA PHE A 458 32.70 23.03 59.33
C PHE A 458 33.61 24.22 59.66
N SER A 459 33.68 25.27 58.82
CA SER A 459 34.42 26.49 59.16
C SER A 459 33.76 27.31 60.27
N GLN A 460 32.49 27.02 60.57
CA GLN A 460 31.76 27.64 61.69
C GLN A 460 32.01 26.91 63.01
N LEU A 461 32.83 25.85 62.99
CA LEU A 461 33.13 25.01 64.12
C LEU A 461 34.61 25.11 64.46
N ASP A 462 34.92 25.35 65.75
CA ASP A 462 36.25 25.14 66.33
C ASP A 462 36.17 23.93 67.26
N PRO A 463 36.33 22.70 66.74
CA PRO A 463 36.13 21.50 67.53
C PRO A 463 37.28 21.25 68.51
N PRO A 464 36.99 20.74 69.72
CA PRO A 464 38.05 20.28 70.61
C PRO A 464 38.74 19.04 70.03
N ALA A 465 40.06 19.01 70.12
CA ALA A 465 40.86 17.84 69.75
C ALA A 465 40.58 16.67 70.71
N ILE A 466 40.54 15.45 70.18
CA ILE A 466 40.31 14.22 70.95
C ILE A 466 41.53 13.87 71.81
N LYS A 467 42.75 14.21 71.36
CA LYS A 467 43.99 14.10 72.11
C LYS A 467 44.64 15.49 72.22
N ALA A 468 45.04 15.89 73.42
CA ALA A 468 45.56 17.23 73.69
C ALA A 468 46.97 17.49 73.15
N ASP A 469 47.80 16.44 73.06
CA ASP A 469 49.24 16.59 72.82
C ASP A 469 49.69 16.21 71.39
N GLU A 470 48.82 15.60 70.58
CA GLU A 470 49.10 15.18 69.20
C GLU A 470 47.87 15.37 68.32
N HIS A 471 47.71 16.56 67.72
CA HIS A 471 46.69 16.80 66.71
C HIS A 471 47.21 17.74 65.60
N PRO A 472 46.77 17.58 64.34
CA PRO A 472 47.07 18.54 63.28
C PRO A 472 46.38 19.88 63.56
N GLN A 473 46.77 20.93 62.84
CA GLN A 473 46.03 22.19 62.84
C GLN A 473 44.65 21.99 62.20
N TRP A 474 43.59 22.51 62.83
CA TRP A 474 42.22 22.40 62.32
C TRP A 474 42.11 23.09 60.96
N SER A 475 41.59 22.36 59.98
CA SER A 475 41.24 22.90 58.67
C SER A 475 39.93 22.28 58.23
N ALA A 476 38.86 23.08 58.30
CA ALA A 476 37.52 22.68 57.88
C ALA A 476 37.48 22.15 56.43
N ALA A 477 38.30 22.72 55.54
CA ALA A 477 38.39 22.29 54.15
C ALA A 477 39.08 20.93 54.00
N LEU A 478 40.15 20.67 54.77
CA LEU A 478 40.80 19.36 54.76
C LEU A 478 39.92 18.31 55.44
N TYR A 479 39.28 18.65 56.55
CA TYR A 479 38.34 17.76 57.24
C TYR A 479 37.15 17.37 56.35
N ALA A 480 36.53 18.33 55.65
CA ALA A 480 35.45 18.05 54.70
C ALA A 480 35.92 17.17 53.53
N LEU A 481 37.16 17.35 53.06
CA LEU A 481 37.74 16.54 51.99
C LEU A 481 38.03 15.11 52.45
N ASP A 482 38.54 14.96 53.67
CA ASP A 482 38.84 13.68 54.31
C ASP A 482 37.58 12.81 54.44
N LEU A 483 36.47 13.42 54.88
CA LEU A 483 35.17 12.74 54.96
C LEU A 483 34.60 12.34 53.59
N LEU A 484 34.92 13.10 52.53
CA LEU A 484 34.40 12.89 51.17
C LEU A 484 35.19 11.86 50.37
N LEU A 485 36.47 11.67 50.71
CA LEU A 485 37.41 10.79 50.02
C LEU A 485 37.64 9.50 50.83
N PRO A 486 36.82 8.46 50.68
CA PRO A 486 36.83 7.29 51.56
C PRO A 486 38.12 6.44 51.53
N VAL A 487 39.01 6.70 50.57
CA VAL A 487 40.24 5.93 50.33
C VAL A 487 41.49 6.69 50.77
N ILE A 488 41.41 8.01 50.93
CA ILE A 488 42.56 8.87 51.23
C ILE A 488 42.35 9.46 52.61
N ASP A 489 43.21 9.11 53.55
CA ASP A 489 43.26 9.71 54.88
C ASP A 489 44.22 10.91 54.86
N LEU A 490 43.67 12.11 55.06
CA LEU A 490 44.39 13.39 55.13
C LEU A 490 44.77 13.74 56.58
N GLY A 491 44.53 12.84 57.53
CA GLY A 491 44.95 12.93 58.92
C GLY A 491 44.06 13.81 59.80
N GLN A 492 42.92 14.28 59.31
CA GLN A 492 41.98 15.13 60.06
C GLN A 492 40.83 14.29 60.66
N GLN A 493 40.41 13.23 59.98
CA GLN A 493 39.34 12.34 60.41
C GLN A 493 39.76 11.57 61.69
N GLY A 494 38.91 11.59 62.72
CA GLY A 494 39.17 10.91 63.98
C GLY A 494 40.05 11.66 65.00
N GLN A 495 40.51 12.88 64.68
CA GLN A 495 41.25 13.75 65.60
C GLN A 495 40.36 14.78 66.34
N TRP A 496 39.14 15.01 65.85
CA TRP A 496 38.24 16.06 66.31
C TRP A 496 36.92 15.50 66.83
N LYS A 497 36.46 16.00 67.99
CA LYS A 497 35.21 15.55 68.59
C LYS A 497 34.04 16.37 68.02
N LEU A 498 33.15 15.72 67.27
CA LEU A 498 31.90 16.33 66.80
C LEU A 498 30.73 15.90 67.68
N GLU A 499 29.90 16.86 68.10
CA GLU A 499 28.69 16.59 68.88
C GLU A 499 27.44 17.16 68.19
N GLY A 500 26.30 16.50 68.37
CA GLY A 500 25.00 16.97 67.89
C GLY A 500 24.82 16.93 66.37
N GLY A 501 24.28 18.00 65.79
CA GLY A 501 23.97 18.08 64.35
C GLY A 501 25.19 17.95 63.43
N TRP A 502 26.37 18.33 63.91
CA TRP A 502 27.64 18.26 63.17
C TRP A 502 28.09 16.81 62.91
N GLN A 503 27.82 15.90 63.85
CA GLN A 503 28.10 14.48 63.70
C GLN A 503 27.25 13.85 62.60
N TRP A 504 25.96 14.22 62.52
CA TRP A 504 25.08 13.79 61.44
C TRP A 504 25.46 14.39 60.08
N GLY A 505 25.91 15.65 60.08
CA GLY A 505 26.48 16.28 58.88
C GLY A 505 27.72 15.56 58.36
N ALA A 506 28.65 15.19 59.24
CA ALA A 506 29.84 14.42 58.90
C ALA A 506 29.49 13.01 58.38
N ALA A 507 28.59 12.30 59.07
CA ALA A 507 28.12 10.98 58.62
C ALA A 507 27.44 11.04 57.24
N GLY A 508 26.63 12.07 56.98
CA GLY A 508 26.01 12.31 55.69
C GLY A 508 27.03 12.53 54.57
N LEU A 509 28.07 13.33 54.82
CA LEU A 509 29.18 13.57 53.89
C LEU A 509 29.95 12.29 53.57
N VAL A 510 30.21 11.43 54.56
CA VAL A 510 30.87 10.12 54.35
C VAL A 510 30.04 9.21 53.45
N VAL A 511 28.73 9.09 53.72
CA VAL A 511 27.83 8.25 52.90
C VAL A 511 27.79 8.77 51.46
N MET A 512 27.68 10.08 51.27
CA MET A 512 27.70 10.70 49.94
C MET A 512 29.04 10.53 49.24
N GLY A 513 30.15 10.58 49.97
CA GLY A 513 31.51 10.32 49.48
C GLY A 513 31.66 8.91 48.92
N TRP A 514 31.19 7.88 49.63
CA TRP A 514 31.18 6.49 49.14
C TRP A 514 30.31 6.29 47.90
N ILE A 515 29.12 6.92 47.85
CA ILE A 515 28.24 6.88 46.67
C ILE A 515 28.94 7.52 45.47
N LEU A 516 29.55 8.70 45.63
CA LEU A 516 30.24 9.38 44.54
C LEU A 516 31.50 8.64 44.10
N ALA A 517 32.33 8.17 45.02
CA ALA A 517 33.57 7.44 44.72
C ALA A 517 33.30 6.17 43.89
N THR A 518 32.27 5.39 44.26
CA THR A 518 31.89 4.19 43.50
C THR A 518 31.40 4.53 42.09
N THR A 519 30.70 5.66 41.90
CA THR A 519 30.29 6.11 40.56
C THR A 519 31.47 6.57 39.69
N VAL A 520 32.47 7.27 40.26
CA VAL A 520 33.67 7.68 39.52
C VAL A 520 34.50 6.46 39.12
N ALA A 521 34.71 5.50 40.01
CA ALA A 521 35.45 4.25 39.72
C ALA A 521 34.74 3.39 38.65
N ALA A 522 33.41 3.27 38.72
CA ALA A 522 32.61 2.58 37.71
C ALA A 522 32.64 3.30 36.35
N GLY A 523 32.70 4.64 36.34
CA GLY A 523 32.86 5.44 35.12
C GLY A 523 34.24 5.30 34.47
N ALA A 524 35.30 5.35 35.27
CA ALA A 524 36.70 5.25 34.80
C ALA A 524 37.02 3.85 34.25
N SER A 525 36.56 2.78 34.91
CA SER A 525 36.77 1.40 34.45
C SER A 525 36.11 1.12 33.08
N ARG A 526 34.99 1.77 32.74
CA ARG A 526 34.35 1.64 31.42
C ARG A 526 35.04 2.43 30.31
N LEU A 527 35.75 3.50 30.64
CA LEU A 527 36.55 4.27 29.69
C LEU A 527 37.86 3.54 29.33
N LEU A 528 38.52 2.93 30.31
CA LEU A 528 39.75 2.14 30.10
C LEU A 528 39.52 0.85 29.29
N ARG A 529 38.30 0.32 29.29
CA ARG A 529 37.95 -0.91 28.53
C ARG A 529 37.56 -0.66 27.06
N ARG A 530 37.63 0.60 26.60
CA ARG A 530 37.31 1.03 25.24
C ARG A 530 38.49 1.75 24.55
N GLY A 531 39.66 1.77 25.17
CA GLY A 531 40.91 2.28 24.60
C GLY A 531 41.73 1.16 23.96
#